data_AF-A0A2R5LQ05-F1
#
_entry.id   AF-A0A2R5LQ05-F1
#
_cell.length_a   1.000
_cell.length_b   1.000
_cell.length_c   1.000
_cell.angle_alpha   90.00
_cell.angle_beta   90.00
_cell.angle_gamma   90.00
#
_symmetry.space_group_name_H-M   'P 1'
#
loop_
_entity.id
_entity.type
_entity.pdbx_description
1 polymer ?
#
loop_
_entity_poly.entity_id
_entity_poly.type
_entity_poly.pdbx_seq_one_letter_code
_entity_poly.pdbx_strand_id
1 'polypeptide(L)'
;MVLRFLLKVFLYFTIFLIALPFLPVPLAFEPKPFVSTLPKFEGPLAQNTKLDDVEYLLKDVVYGPESMDVHNGFIYTGTIGGYIVRTTGSTRSTETVAKLGKKCGGRWEEEVCGRPLGLRFDKSGRLFVMDAYY
;
A
#
# COMPACT_ATOMS: atom_id res chain seq x y z
N MET A 1 17.99 -36.69 -50.34
CA MET A 1 18.78 -36.93 -49.11
C MET A 1 18.38 -35.98 -47.98
N VAL A 2 18.32 -34.66 -48.24
CA VAL A 2 17.99 -33.61 -47.26
C VAL A 2 16.59 -33.72 -46.65
N LEU A 3 15.53 -33.97 -47.44
CA LEU A 3 14.16 -34.06 -46.92
C LEU A 3 13.96 -35.21 -45.92
N ARG A 4 14.59 -36.37 -46.17
CA ARG A 4 14.57 -37.52 -45.24
C ARG A 4 15.31 -37.21 -43.93
N PHE A 5 16.35 -36.38 -43.99
CA PHE A 5 17.08 -35.93 -42.80
C PHE A 5 16.24 -34.95 -41.98
N LEU A 6 15.62 -33.96 -42.62
CA LEU A 6 14.72 -33.00 -41.95
C LEU A 6 13.51 -33.68 -41.30
N LEU A 7 12.90 -34.66 -41.97
CA LEU A 7 11.79 -35.44 -41.41
C LEU A 7 12.21 -36.24 -40.16
N LYS A 8 13.43 -36.80 -40.14
CA LYS A 8 13.95 -37.49 -38.96
C LYS A 8 14.22 -36.51 -37.81
N VAL A 9 14.82 -35.36 -38.08
CA VAL A 9 15.06 -34.32 -37.06
C VAL A 9 13.74 -33.84 -36.46
N PHE A 10 12.74 -33.58 -37.30
CA PHE A 10 11.40 -33.21 -36.86
C PHE A 10 10.77 -34.31 -36.00
N LEU A 11 10.86 -35.57 -36.42
CA LEU A 11 10.37 -36.72 -35.66
C LEU A 11 11.05 -36.86 -34.29
N TYR A 12 12.37 -36.72 -34.21
CA TYR A 12 13.09 -36.78 -32.92
C TYR A 12 12.72 -35.61 -32.02
N PHE A 13 12.56 -34.42 -32.58
CA PHE A 13 12.16 -33.23 -31.82
C PHE A 13 10.72 -33.34 -31.29
N THR A 14 9.78 -33.87 -32.09
CA THR A 14 8.42 -34.10 -31.62
C THR A 14 8.36 -35.18 -30.55
N ILE A 15 9.13 -36.27 -30.68
CA ILE A 15 9.26 -37.29 -29.63
C ILE A 15 9.83 -36.68 -28.34
N PHE A 16 10.84 -35.81 -28.44
CA PHE A 16 11.43 -35.13 -27.29
C PHE A 16 10.42 -34.20 -26.58
N LEU A 17 9.65 -33.40 -27.34
CA LEU A 17 8.59 -32.56 -26.79
C LEU A 17 7.46 -33.35 -26.14
N ILE A 18 7.11 -34.51 -26.70
CA ILE A 18 6.12 -35.42 -26.12
C ILE A 18 6.65 -36.08 -24.84
N ALA A 19 7.95 -36.36 -24.75
CA ALA A 19 8.57 -36.99 -23.58
C ALA A 19 8.77 -36.03 -22.39
N LEU A 20 8.94 -34.73 -22.64
CA LEU A 20 9.13 -33.69 -21.63
C LEU A 20 8.12 -33.71 -20.45
N PRO A 21 6.78 -33.80 -20.64
CA PRO A 21 5.82 -33.86 -19.54
C PRO A 21 5.86 -35.17 -18.74
N PHE A 22 6.48 -36.23 -19.27
CA PHE A 22 6.65 -37.52 -18.59
C PHE A 22 8.01 -37.64 -17.88
N LEU A 23 8.86 -36.61 -17.97
CA LEU A 23 10.07 -36.58 -17.16
C LEU A 23 9.67 -36.54 -15.67
N PRO A 24 10.32 -37.35 -14.82
CA PRO A 24 10.06 -37.37 -13.38
C PRO A 24 10.67 -36.13 -12.73
N VAL A 25 10.16 -34.94 -13.09
CA VAL A 25 10.48 -33.70 -12.42
C VAL A 25 9.55 -33.63 -11.21
N PRO A 26 10.07 -33.61 -9.98
CA PRO A 26 9.22 -33.40 -8.80
C PRO A 26 8.63 -31.98 -8.87
N LEU A 27 7.44 -31.84 -9.45
CA LEU A 27 6.68 -30.59 -9.47
C LEU A 27 6.06 -30.27 -8.10
N ALA A 28 5.90 -31.30 -7.26
CA ALA A 28 5.49 -31.15 -5.88
C ALA A 28 6.72 -30.76 -5.05
N PHE A 29 6.76 -29.52 -4.59
CA PHE A 29 7.63 -29.13 -3.48
C PHE A 29 6.80 -29.11 -2.20
N GLU A 30 7.37 -29.61 -1.11
CA GLU A 30 6.78 -29.44 0.21
C GLU A 30 7.31 -28.12 0.80
N PRO A 31 6.47 -27.08 0.95
CA PRO A 31 6.92 -25.83 1.55
C PRO A 31 7.36 -26.09 2.98
N LYS A 32 8.65 -25.86 3.27
CA LYS A 32 9.15 -25.91 4.64
C LYS A 32 8.77 -24.61 5.34
N PRO A 33 8.00 -24.65 6.45
CA PRO A 33 7.64 -23.44 7.17
C PRO A 33 8.90 -22.81 7.75
N PHE A 34 9.06 -21.51 7.56
CA PHE A 34 10.08 -20.74 8.26
C PHE A 34 9.60 -20.51 9.69
N VAL A 35 10.12 -21.30 10.63
CA VAL A 35 9.83 -21.13 12.05
C VAL A 35 10.87 -20.19 12.63
N SER A 36 10.50 -18.92 12.79
CA SER A 36 11.31 -17.95 13.53
C SER A 36 10.90 -17.95 15.00
N THR A 37 11.89 -17.83 15.89
CA THR A 37 11.60 -17.54 17.30
C THR A 37 11.42 -16.04 17.46
N LEU A 38 10.35 -15.63 18.14
CA LEU A 38 10.16 -14.22 18.47
C LEU A 38 11.29 -13.77 19.41
N PRO A 39 11.82 -12.54 19.25
CA PRO A 39 12.73 -11.98 20.22
C PRO A 39 12.04 -11.86 21.58
N LYS A 40 12.83 -11.84 22.66
CA LYS A 40 12.29 -11.52 23.99
C LYS A 40 11.75 -10.10 24.00
N PHE A 41 10.55 -9.91 24.53
CA PHE A 41 9.92 -8.59 24.69
C PHE A 41 10.48 -7.88 25.93
N GLU A 42 11.75 -7.47 25.84
CA GLU A 42 12.48 -6.76 26.90
C GLU A 42 12.97 -5.40 26.39
N GLY A 43 13.29 -4.48 27.31
CA GLY A 43 13.79 -3.15 26.97
C GLY A 43 12.81 -2.35 26.08
N PRO A 44 13.22 -1.88 24.88
CA PRO A 44 12.34 -1.16 23.96
C PRO A 44 11.12 -1.97 23.47
N LEU A 45 11.20 -3.31 23.51
CA LEU A 45 10.13 -4.21 23.08
C LEU A 45 9.23 -4.64 24.25
N ALA A 46 9.52 -4.20 25.47
CA ALA A 46 8.69 -4.52 26.62
C ALA A 46 7.29 -3.92 26.48
N GLN A 47 6.28 -4.66 26.92
CA GLN A 47 4.91 -4.19 26.96
C GLN A 47 4.82 -2.91 27.79
N ASN A 48 4.05 -1.94 27.29
CA ASN A 48 3.79 -0.69 27.97
C ASN A 48 2.35 -0.21 27.70
N THR A 49 1.88 0.71 28.53
CA THR A 49 0.52 1.26 28.52
C THR A 49 0.49 2.69 27.98
N LYS A 50 1.52 3.13 27.25
CA LYS A 50 1.65 4.53 26.80
C LYS A 50 0.51 4.99 25.89
N LEU A 51 -0.20 4.06 25.26
CA LEU A 51 -1.30 4.32 24.33
C LEU A 51 -2.67 3.99 24.93
N ASP A 52 -2.75 3.71 26.23
CA ASP A 52 -4.01 3.36 26.89
C ASP A 52 -4.92 4.60 27.04
N ASP A 53 -4.34 5.77 27.34
CA ASP A 53 -5.05 7.03 27.59
C ASP A 53 -5.05 7.97 26.37
N VAL A 54 -5.31 7.44 25.18
CA VAL A 54 -5.36 8.26 23.95
C VAL A 54 -6.70 8.96 23.78
N GLU A 55 -6.67 10.24 23.40
CA GLU A 55 -7.85 10.99 23.01
C GLU A 55 -8.07 10.94 21.49
N TYR A 56 -9.30 10.64 21.07
CA TYR A 56 -9.69 10.69 19.66
C TYR A 56 -10.26 12.06 19.29
N LEU A 57 -9.49 12.83 18.51
CA LEU A 57 -9.88 14.19 18.11
C LEU A 57 -10.96 14.22 17.01
N LEU A 58 -10.84 13.38 15.98
CA LEU A 58 -11.66 13.45 14.75
C LEU A 58 -12.35 12.12 14.40
N LYS A 59 -12.68 11.33 15.43
CA LYS A 59 -13.38 10.06 15.25
C LYS A 59 -14.69 10.28 14.48
N ASP A 60 -14.90 9.46 13.45
CA ASP A 60 -16.07 9.50 12.56
C ASP A 60 -16.26 10.81 11.75
N VAL A 61 -15.30 11.74 11.84
CA VAL A 61 -15.27 12.98 11.02
C VAL A 61 -14.31 12.80 9.85
N VAL A 62 -13.11 12.32 10.12
CA VAL A 62 -12.07 12.06 9.11
C VAL A 62 -11.89 10.55 8.94
N TYR A 63 -11.86 10.11 7.69
CA TYR A 63 -11.72 8.70 7.34
C TYR A 63 -10.44 8.48 6.54
N GLY A 64 -9.67 7.48 6.96
CA GLY A 64 -8.38 7.12 6.38
C GLY A 64 -7.36 8.27 6.36
N PRO A 65 -7.08 8.95 7.49
CA PRO A 65 -5.93 9.84 7.55
C PRO A 65 -4.64 9.02 7.48
N GLU A 66 -3.73 9.40 6.59
CA GLU A 66 -2.45 8.69 6.38
C GLU A 66 -1.28 9.52 6.92
N SER A 67 -0.95 10.63 6.22
CA SER A 67 0.11 11.55 6.61
C SER A 67 -0.45 12.81 7.26
N MET A 68 0.19 13.25 8.34
CA MET A 68 -0.12 14.47 9.06
C MET A 68 1.10 15.39 9.17
N ASP A 69 0.87 16.70 9.15
CA ASP A 69 1.88 17.73 9.42
C ASP A 69 1.25 18.93 10.14
N VAL A 70 2.05 19.68 10.88
CA VAL A 70 1.59 20.82 11.69
C VAL A 70 2.20 22.11 11.17
N HIS A 71 1.36 23.08 10.84
CA HIS A 71 1.79 24.38 10.36
C HIS A 71 0.89 25.50 10.89
N ASN A 72 1.49 26.55 11.43
CA ASN A 72 0.80 27.72 12.01
C ASN A 72 -0.33 27.36 12.99
N GLY A 73 -0.11 26.34 13.83
CA GLY A 73 -1.09 25.91 14.84
C GLY A 73 -2.24 25.04 14.31
N PHE A 74 -2.22 24.66 13.03
CA PHE A 74 -3.17 23.72 12.44
C PHE A 74 -2.51 22.40 12.10
N ILE A 75 -3.23 21.31 12.32
CA ILE A 75 -2.89 19.95 11.90
C ILE A 75 -3.53 19.72 10.54
N TYR A 76 -2.74 19.34 9.55
CA TYR A 76 -3.18 19.01 8.20
C TYR A 76 -3.10 17.50 7.99
N THR A 77 -4.11 16.91 7.35
CA THR A 77 -4.12 15.49 6.98
C THR A 77 -4.81 15.27 5.64
N GLY A 78 -4.39 14.23 4.92
CA GLY A 78 -5.14 13.66 3.80
C GLY A 78 -6.32 12.81 4.28
N THR A 79 -7.21 12.43 3.36
CA THR A 79 -8.37 11.56 3.62
C THR A 79 -8.55 10.57 2.47
N ILE A 80 -9.25 9.46 2.72
CA ILE A 80 -9.59 8.44 1.69
C ILE A 80 -10.39 9.00 0.50
N GLY A 81 -11.01 10.17 0.66
CA GLY A 81 -11.79 10.81 -0.39
C GLY A 81 -11.01 11.84 -1.21
N GLY A 82 -9.68 11.89 -1.16
CA GLY A 82 -8.89 12.89 -1.89
C GLY A 82 -8.88 14.29 -1.27
N TYR A 83 -9.49 14.48 -0.10
CA TYR A 83 -9.49 15.78 0.56
C TYR A 83 -8.25 15.96 1.41
N ILE A 84 -7.67 17.15 1.35
CA ILE A 84 -6.73 17.66 2.35
C ILE A 84 -7.54 18.53 3.30
N VAL A 85 -7.52 18.18 4.58
CA VAL A 85 -8.27 18.88 5.61
C VAL A 85 -7.33 19.42 6.67
N ARG A 86 -7.75 20.46 7.38
CA ARG A 86 -7.05 21.00 8.55
C ARG A 86 -7.96 21.09 9.77
N THR A 87 -7.36 21.00 10.96
CA THR A 87 -8.03 21.19 12.25
C THR A 87 -7.10 21.90 13.23
N THR A 88 -7.65 22.59 14.22
CA THR A 88 -6.88 23.08 15.38
C THR A 88 -6.62 21.99 16.41
N GLY A 89 -7.28 20.83 16.28
CA GLY A 89 -7.24 19.74 17.26
C GLY A 89 -8.09 19.98 18.51
N SER A 90 -8.50 21.21 18.79
CA SER A 90 -9.36 21.57 19.93
C SER A 90 -10.86 21.37 19.66
N THR A 91 -11.25 21.25 18.39
CA THR A 91 -12.64 21.07 17.96
C THR A 91 -12.79 19.78 17.18
N ARG A 92 -13.96 19.13 17.29
CA ARG A 92 -14.33 17.97 16.46
C ARG A 92 -14.76 18.38 15.04
N SER A 93 -14.05 19.33 14.44
CA SER A 93 -14.35 19.87 13.13
C SER A 93 -13.09 20.00 12.29
N THR A 94 -13.30 19.97 10.98
CA THR A 94 -12.25 20.13 10.00
C THR A 94 -12.66 21.10 8.91
N GLU A 95 -11.70 21.83 8.38
CA GLU A 95 -11.87 22.67 7.21
C GLU A 95 -11.18 22.02 6.01
N THR A 96 -11.86 21.99 4.86
CA THR A 96 -11.26 21.52 3.61
C THR A 96 -10.31 22.57 3.06
N VAL A 97 -9.06 22.18 2.85
CA VAL A 97 -8.00 23.02 2.30
C VAL A 97 -7.92 22.85 0.79
N ALA A 98 -7.93 21.60 0.34
CA ALA A 98 -7.93 21.27 -1.08
C ALA A 98 -8.59 19.91 -1.33
N LYS A 99 -8.95 19.68 -2.59
CA LYS A 99 -9.49 18.42 -3.09
C LYS A 99 -8.64 17.98 -4.27
N LEU A 100 -7.98 16.83 -4.10
CA LEU A 100 -7.29 16.09 -5.15
C LEU A 100 -8.28 15.19 -5.90
N GLY A 101 -7.91 14.75 -7.09
CA GLY A 101 -8.75 13.93 -7.95
C GLY A 101 -10.09 14.58 -8.33
N LYS A 102 -11.04 13.75 -8.74
CA LYS A 102 -12.36 14.17 -9.24
C LYS A 102 -13.46 13.92 -8.21
N LYS A 103 -14.67 14.38 -8.54
CA LYS A 103 -15.89 14.00 -7.81
C LYS A 103 -16.15 12.51 -8.08
N CYS A 104 -16.20 11.72 -7.01
CA CYS A 104 -16.40 10.28 -7.05
C CYS A 104 -17.73 9.89 -6.39
N GLY A 105 -18.20 8.66 -6.65
CA GLY A 105 -19.45 8.13 -6.09
C GLY A 105 -19.37 7.81 -4.60
N GLY A 106 -18.16 7.52 -4.11
CA GLY A 106 -17.93 7.22 -2.70
C GLY A 106 -16.47 6.97 -2.38
N ARG A 107 -16.20 6.67 -1.11
CA ARG A 107 -14.83 6.52 -0.56
C ARG A 107 -14.07 5.31 -1.08
N TRP A 108 -14.76 4.36 -1.70
CA TRP A 108 -14.17 3.15 -2.30
C TRP A 108 -13.59 3.40 -3.69
N GLU A 109 -13.87 4.53 -4.33
CA GLU A 109 -13.35 4.90 -5.65
C GLU A 109 -12.07 5.73 -5.51
N GLU A 110 -11.08 5.23 -4.75
CA GLU A 110 -9.84 5.97 -4.47
C GLU A 110 -9.13 6.45 -5.75
N GLU A 111 -9.16 5.65 -6.83
CA GLU A 111 -8.62 5.99 -8.16
C GLU A 111 -9.28 7.22 -8.81
N VAL A 112 -10.56 7.48 -8.49
CA VAL A 112 -11.30 8.63 -9.01
C VAL A 112 -11.21 9.80 -8.05
N CYS A 113 -11.39 9.52 -6.75
CA CYS A 113 -11.34 10.52 -5.70
C CYS A 113 -9.94 11.10 -5.51
N GLY A 114 -8.87 10.35 -5.78
CA GLY A 114 -7.54 10.61 -5.25
C GLY A 114 -7.36 10.05 -3.84
N ARG A 115 -6.13 9.66 -3.51
CA ARG A 115 -5.71 9.10 -2.23
C ARG A 115 -4.39 9.75 -1.78
N PRO A 116 -4.44 10.84 -0.98
CA PRO A 116 -3.24 11.53 -0.53
C PRO A 116 -2.54 10.69 0.55
N LEU A 117 -1.33 10.20 0.25
CA LEU A 117 -0.57 9.32 1.15
C LEU A 117 0.53 10.06 1.91
N GLY A 118 1.02 11.18 1.38
CA GLY A 118 2.09 11.97 1.98
C GLY A 118 1.81 13.46 1.88
N LEU A 119 2.08 14.23 2.94
CA LEU A 119 2.05 15.69 2.89
C LEU A 119 3.06 16.33 3.83
N ARG A 120 3.75 17.39 3.38
CA ARG A 120 4.71 18.15 4.20
C ARG A 120 4.74 19.61 3.80
N PHE A 121 4.85 20.48 4.79
CA PHE A 121 5.20 21.88 4.55
C PHE A 121 6.70 22.03 4.30
N ASP A 122 7.07 22.82 3.31
CA ASP A 122 8.45 23.29 3.18
C ASP A 122 8.73 24.47 4.13
N LYS A 123 9.99 24.91 4.15
CA LYS A 123 10.42 26.04 4.96
C LYS A 123 9.78 27.38 4.57
N SER A 124 9.24 27.51 3.36
CA SER A 124 8.53 28.72 2.92
C SER A 124 7.02 28.65 3.15
N GLY A 125 6.52 27.57 3.77
CA GLY A 125 5.11 27.40 4.10
C GLY A 125 4.25 26.86 2.95
N ARG A 126 4.86 26.31 1.89
CA ARG A 126 4.14 25.62 0.82
C ARG A 126 3.88 24.18 1.21
N LEU A 127 2.64 23.74 1.04
CA LEU A 127 2.24 22.36 1.29
C LEU A 127 2.50 21.51 0.03
N PHE A 128 3.38 20.52 0.16
CA PHE A 128 3.59 19.49 -0.84
C PHE A 128 2.77 18.26 -0.47
N VAL A 129 2.06 17.68 -1.44
CA VAL A 129 1.21 16.51 -1.24
C VAL A 129 1.46 15.50 -2.34
N MET A 130 1.61 14.24 -1.95
CA MET A 130 1.75 13.09 -2.85
C MET A 130 0.46 12.28 -2.80
N ASP A 131 -0.21 12.18 -3.94
CA ASP A 131 -1.39 11.34 -4.11
C ASP A 131 -0.99 10.01 -4.77
N ALA A 132 -1.66 8.92 -4.40
CA ALA A 132 -1.40 7.61 -4.99
C ALA A 132 -1.78 7.54 -6.48
N TYR A 133 -2.72 8.40 -6.90
CA TYR A 133 -3.32 8.35 -8.24
C TYR A 133 -3.18 9.66 -9.04
N TYR A 134 -2.85 10.80 -8.39
CA TYR A 134 -2.82 12.14 -9.02
C TYR A 134 -1.55 12.97 -8.75
#